data_AF-A0AAU3Q8M7-F1
#
_entry.id   AF-A0AAU3Q8M7-F1
#
_cell.length_a   1.000
_cell.length_b   1.000
_cell.length_c   1.000
_cell.angle_alpha   90.00
_cell.angle_beta   90.00
_cell.angle_gamma   90.00
#
_symmetry.space_group_name_H-M   'P 1'
#
loop_
_entity.id
_entity.type
_entity.pdbx_description
1 polymer ?
#
loop_
_entity_poly.entity_id
_entity_poly.type
_entity_poly.pdbx_seq_one_letter_code
_entity_poly.pdbx_strand_id
1 'polypeptide(L)'
;MVRWEPPRGWWSASYEQTAVLGWTCAECGFDLRPNGPNRRAGYHIHDPAEECLHVGPVRRLVCGLCCNDGADELARLSSRLV
;
A
#
# COMPACT_ATOMS: atom_id res chain seq x y z
N MET A 1 6.98 2.17 8.18
CA MET A 1 5.57 2.03 7.76
C MET A 1 4.79 3.23 8.27
N VAL A 2 3.90 3.77 7.46
CA VAL A 2 3.02 4.90 7.84
C VAL A 2 1.59 4.57 7.42
N ARG A 3 0.60 4.89 8.25
CA ARG A 3 -0.81 4.76 7.86
C ARG A 3 -1.06 5.57 6.59
N TRP A 4 -1.65 4.95 5.59
CA TRP A 4 -1.98 5.65 4.35
C TRP A 4 -3.19 6.55 4.57
N GLU A 5 -3.03 7.79 4.13
CA GLU A 5 -4.12 8.73 3.98
C GLU A 5 -4.37 8.97 2.49
N PRO A 6 -5.62 8.87 2.03
CA PRO A 6 -5.96 9.10 0.64
C PRO A 6 -5.65 10.56 0.25
N PRO A 7 -5.11 10.80 -0.96
CA PRO A 7 -4.89 12.16 -1.45
C PRO A 7 -6.21 12.89 -1.69
N ARG A 8 -6.19 14.23 -1.74
CA ARG A 8 -7.40 15.00 -2.10
C ARG A 8 -7.94 14.55 -3.47
N GLY A 9 -9.26 14.52 -3.62
CA GLY A 9 -9.92 14.12 -4.87
C GLY A 9 -10.06 12.61 -5.07
N TRP A 10 -9.67 11.78 -4.10
CA TRP A 10 -9.78 10.33 -4.20
C TRP A 10 -11.21 9.81 -4.47
N TRP A 11 -12.24 10.56 -4.09
CA TRP A 11 -13.65 10.18 -4.22
C TRP A 11 -14.15 10.11 -5.66
N SER A 12 -13.44 10.70 -6.63
CA SER A 12 -13.83 10.69 -8.04
C SER A 12 -13.21 9.55 -8.83
N ALA A 13 -12.27 8.80 -8.25
CA ALA A 13 -11.63 7.68 -8.94
C ALA A 13 -12.58 6.50 -9.05
N SER A 14 -12.71 5.90 -10.24
CA SER A 14 -13.34 4.58 -10.43
C SER A 14 -12.46 3.45 -9.85
N TYR A 15 -13.00 2.25 -9.67
CA TYR A 15 -12.21 1.10 -9.24
C TYR A 15 -11.02 0.82 -10.17
N GLU A 16 -11.24 0.90 -11.48
CA GLU A 16 -10.16 0.73 -12.48
C GLU A 16 -9.07 1.80 -12.33
N GLN A 17 -9.46 3.06 -12.09
CA GLN A 17 -8.52 4.13 -11.78
C GLN A 17 -7.80 3.88 -10.46
N THR A 18 -8.45 3.27 -9.48
CA THR A 18 -7.88 2.92 -8.17
C THR A 18 -6.73 1.93 -8.30
N ALA A 19 -6.87 0.94 -9.19
CA ALA A 19 -5.81 -0.01 -9.50
C ALA A 19 -4.62 0.66 -10.21
N VAL A 20 -4.89 1.52 -11.20
CA VAL A 20 -3.85 2.28 -11.93
C VAL A 20 -3.12 3.26 -11.01
N LEU A 21 -3.83 3.89 -10.07
CA LEU A 21 -3.28 4.85 -9.11
C LEU A 21 -2.58 4.16 -7.91
N GLY A 22 -2.58 2.83 -7.85
CA GLY A 22 -1.91 2.08 -6.77
C GLY A 22 -2.63 2.17 -5.41
N TRP A 23 -3.94 2.41 -5.40
CA TRP A 23 -4.76 2.51 -4.17
C TRP A 23 -5.40 1.18 -3.78
N THR A 24 -4.82 0.08 -4.24
CA THR A 24 -5.20 -1.28 -3.88
C THR A 24 -4.11 -1.88 -3.00
N CYS A 25 -4.50 -2.85 -2.16
CA CYS A 25 -3.53 -3.65 -1.43
C CYS A 25 -2.68 -4.43 -2.43
N ALA A 26 -1.38 -4.26 -2.37
CA ALA A 26 -0.47 -4.91 -3.31
C ALA A 26 -0.27 -6.41 -3.04
N GLU A 27 -0.83 -6.97 -1.96
CA GLU A 27 -0.81 -8.41 -1.69
C GLU A 27 -2.15 -9.08 -2.04
N CYS A 28 -3.29 -8.53 -1.60
CA CYS A 28 -4.61 -9.14 -1.82
C CYS A 28 -5.49 -8.44 -2.87
N GLY A 29 -4.99 -7.38 -3.52
CA GLY A 29 -5.71 -6.60 -4.54
C GLY A 29 -6.89 -5.77 -4.01
N PHE A 30 -7.13 -5.79 -2.69
CA PHE A 30 -8.30 -5.17 -2.11
C PHE A 30 -8.30 -3.64 -2.26
N ASP A 31 -9.45 -3.07 -2.59
CA ASP A 31 -9.66 -1.62 -2.70
C ASP A 31 -9.58 -0.93 -1.35
N LEU A 32 -8.57 -0.07 -1.15
CA LEU A 32 -8.35 0.60 0.13
C LEU A 32 -9.03 1.97 0.22
N ARG A 33 -9.77 2.40 -0.81
CA ARG A 33 -10.47 3.69 -0.77
C ARG A 33 -11.37 3.79 0.46
N PRO A 34 -11.38 4.93 1.16
CA PRO A 34 -12.17 5.11 2.37
C PRO A 34 -13.69 4.95 2.20
N ASN A 35 -14.23 5.04 1.00
CA ASN A 35 -15.66 4.81 0.70
C ASN A 35 -15.91 3.51 -0.07
N GLY A 36 -14.93 2.61 -0.12
CA GLY A 36 -15.17 1.24 -0.57
C GLY A 36 -16.24 0.57 0.30
N PRO A 37 -16.99 -0.41 -0.24
CA PRO A 37 -18.06 -1.10 0.49
C PRO A 37 -17.58 -1.83 1.74
N ASN A 38 -16.27 -2.04 1.87
CA ASN A 38 -15.61 -2.66 3.00
C ASN A 38 -14.38 -1.81 3.38
N ARG A 39 -14.46 -1.04 4.47
CA ARG A 39 -13.35 -0.17 4.90
C ARG A 39 -12.22 -1.00 5.50
N ARG A 40 -11.02 -0.92 4.91
CA ARG A 40 -9.78 -1.44 5.51
C ARG A 40 -8.78 -0.31 5.62
N ALA A 41 -8.01 -0.28 6.71
CA ALA A 41 -6.89 0.63 6.83
C ALA A 41 -5.81 0.24 5.80
N GLY A 42 -5.32 1.23 5.05
CA GLY A 42 -4.16 1.09 4.18
C GLY A 42 -2.89 1.56 4.89
N TYR A 43 -1.75 0.98 4.54
CA TYR A 43 -0.44 1.34 5.08
C TYR A 43 0.58 1.44 3.95
N HIS A 44 1.35 2.52 3.95
CA HIS A 44 2.53 2.67 3.09
C HIS A 44 3.72 1.97 3.73
N ILE A 45 4.27 1.00 3.01
CA ILE A 45 5.51 0.32 3.31
C ILE A 45 6.60 0.91 2.43
N HIS A 46 7.69 1.32 3.08
CA HIS A 46 8.91 1.70 2.40
C HIS A 46 9.69 0.43 2.11
N ASP A 47 10.11 0.24 0.86
CA ASP A 47 11.04 -0.84 0.51
C ASP A 47 12.49 -0.35 0.72
N PRO A 48 13.18 -0.83 1.78
CA PRO A 48 14.55 -0.42 2.05
C PRO A 48 15.55 -0.92 0.98
N ALA A 49 15.23 -1.97 0.21
CA ALA A 49 16.09 -2.45 -0.87
C ALA A 49 16.04 -1.52 -2.09
N GLU A 50 14.89 -0.92 -2.38
CA GLU A 50 14.75 0.04 -3.48
C GLU A 50 15.30 1.42 -3.12
N GLU A 51 15.32 1.80 -1.83
CA GLU A 51 16.07 2.99 -1.38
C GLU A 51 17.58 2.88 -1.69
N CYS A 52 18.14 1.68 -1.72
CA CYS A 52 19.54 1.45 -2.09
C CYS A 52 19.80 1.50 -3.62
N LEU A 53 18.76 1.45 -4.46
CA LEU A 53 18.91 1.38 -5.93
C LEU A 53 18.92 2.75 -6.63
N HIS A 54 18.91 3.87 -5.88
CA HIS A 54 18.84 5.26 -6.41
C HIS A 54 17.64 5.56 -7.32
N VAL A 55 16.71 4.63 -7.45
CA VAL A 55 15.35 4.86 -7.97
C VAL A 55 14.54 5.20 -6.72
N GLY A 56 13.98 6.42 -6.62
CA GLY A 56 13.40 6.94 -5.38
C GLY A 56 12.43 5.98 -4.66
N PRO A 57 12.11 6.23 -3.37
CA PRO A 57 11.45 5.25 -2.50
C PRO A 57 10.12 4.79 -3.10
N VAL A 58 10.08 3.55 -3.59
CA VAL A 58 8.86 2.92 -4.06
C VAL A 58 8.03 2.59 -2.81
N ARG A 59 6.90 3.29 -2.66
CA ARG A 59 5.98 3.10 -1.54
C ARG A 59 4.92 2.09 -1.95
N ARG A 60 4.95 0.92 -1.34
CA ARG A 60 3.95 -0.13 -1.56
C ARG A 60 2.78 0.06 -0.60
N LEU A 61 1.55 0.03 -1.13
CA LEU A 61 0.33 0.16 -0.33
C LEU A 61 -0.22 -1.24 0.03
N VAL A 62 -0.48 -1.49 1.32
CA VAL A 62 -1.00 -2.77 1.82
C VAL A 62 -2.17 -2.60 2.78
N CYS A 63 -2.95 -3.67 2.99
CA CYS A 63 -4.13 -3.67 3.86
C CYS A 63 -3.82 -4.18 5.26
N GLY A 64 -4.46 -3.61 6.28
CA GLY A 64 -4.26 -4.07 7.66
C GLY A 64 -4.78 -5.47 7.97
N LEU A 65 -5.77 -5.95 7.22
CA LEU A 65 -6.37 -7.27 7.46
C LEU A 65 -5.50 -8.43 6.98
N CYS A 66 -4.92 -8.29 5.80
CA CYS A 66 -4.18 -9.33 5.09
C CYS A 66 -2.68 -9.28 5.36
N CYS A 67 -2.17 -8.11 5.72
CA CYS A 67 -0.74 -7.88 5.94
C CYS A 67 -0.43 -7.54 7.40
N ASN A 68 -1.37 -7.77 8.32
CA ASN A 68 -1.22 -7.48 9.75
C ASN A 68 -0.77 -6.03 10.01
N ASP A 69 -1.62 -5.08 9.63
CA ASP A 69 -1.28 -3.64 9.60
C ASP A 69 -0.05 -3.30 8.75
N GLY A 70 0.33 -4.21 7.84
CA GLY A 70 1.49 -4.11 6.96
C GLY A 70 2.79 -4.69 7.56
N ALA A 71 2.76 -5.23 8.79
CA ALA A 71 3.93 -5.78 9.46
C ALA A 71 4.49 -7.00 8.73
N ASP A 72 3.60 -7.83 8.17
CA ASP A 72 4.01 -9.03 7.44
C ASP A 72 4.76 -8.67 6.15
N GLU A 73 4.28 -7.65 5.43
CA GLU A 73 4.96 -7.18 4.22
C GLU A 73 6.31 -6.53 4.57
N LEU A 74 6.37 -5.73 5.62
CA LEU A 74 7.62 -5.12 6.07
C LEU A 74 8.67 -6.18 6.44
N ALA A 75 8.27 -7.24 7.16
CA ALA A 75 9.14 -8.36 7.52
C ALA A 75 9.66 -9.09 6.27
N ARG A 76 8.77 -9.34 5.30
CA ARG A 76 9.12 -9.98 4.04
C ARG A 76 10.11 -9.16 3.22
N LEU A 77 9.92 -7.84 3.11
CA LEU A 77 10.87 -6.97 2.42
C LEU A 77 12.22 -6.93 3.13
N SER A 78 12.22 -6.86 4.46
CA SER A 78 13.44 -6.85 5.27
C SER A 78 14.25 -8.15 5.13
N SER A 79 13.59 -9.30 4.95
CA SER A 79 14.28 -10.58 4.71
C SER A 79 14.98 -10.69 3.35
N ARG A 80 14.71 -9.79 2.40
CA ARG A 80 15.38 -9.77 1.08
C ARG A 80 16.73 -9.03 1.11
N LEU A 81 17.03 -8.34 2.20
CA LEU A 81 18.27 -7.58 2.39
C LEU A 81 19.42 -8.41 2.99
N VAL A 82 19.16 -9.69 3.33
CA VAL A 82 20.12 -10.60 3.97
C VAL A 82 20.72 -11.55 2.92
#